data_AF-A0A016V416-F1
#
_entry.id   AF-A0A016V416-F1
#
_cell.length_a   1.000
_cell.length_b   1.000
_cell.length_c   1.000
_cell.angle_alpha   90.00
_cell.angle_beta   90.00
_cell.angle_gamma   90.00
#
_symmetry.space_group_name_H-M   'P 1'
#
loop_
_entity.id
_entity.type
_entity.pdbx_description
1 polymer ?
#
loop_
_entity_poly.entity_id
_entity_poly.type
_entity_poly.pdbx_seq_one_letter_code
_entity_poly.pdbx_strand_id
1 'polypeptide(L)'
;MEDLEDCAAVQEHHLRFADDIVLITPNIGQAERMLADHRHDGQTSSRSPLKNDMMLFVFLERTERIGLPCSWIIPCAMLGILLFVVCFFVTEREELLCRSRERGKAYADIFYNVVQTFCYSVMALLIMRLKLFMTPHLCISCAILANNKMMKAINIRLNRHIHAVLIIAIISAMAFTGKPKVEKLLRLEGNYIHSEDKPFFEWILTETRENDVFAGSMLITAMIKLSTLRPILNHPHYEDARMRKTTEKVYSLLSRKPISEVHSTLKMTGANYVVFLLSDCSAEPTDQPLCSFQRLWDGYDKENIHRISNCDLIEIAVNQHDPSVILPFTIAYERDYLVLKI
;
A
#
# COMPACT_ATOMS: atom_id res chain seq x y z
N MET A 1 -18.20 -21.58 -6.18
CA MET A 1 -17.23 -21.59 -5.06
C MET A 1 -15.95 -20.94 -5.56
N GLU A 2 -15.47 -21.36 -6.74
CA GLU A 2 -14.46 -20.63 -7.54
C GLU A 2 -14.82 -19.14 -7.76
N ASP A 3 -16.06 -18.81 -8.13
CA ASP A 3 -16.43 -17.39 -8.37
C ASP A 3 -16.44 -16.52 -7.09
N LEU A 4 -16.56 -17.14 -5.90
CA LEU A 4 -16.54 -16.44 -4.61
C LEU A 4 -15.09 -16.26 -4.11
N GLU A 5 -14.19 -17.19 -4.45
CA GLU A 5 -12.74 -17.06 -4.24
C GLU A 5 -12.15 -15.94 -5.11
N ASP A 6 -12.59 -15.79 -6.36
CA ASP A 6 -12.15 -14.69 -7.23
C ASP A 6 -12.62 -13.32 -6.72
N CYS A 7 -13.87 -13.18 -6.25
CA CYS A 7 -14.34 -11.94 -5.62
C CYS A 7 -13.67 -11.69 -4.26
N ALA A 8 -13.46 -12.72 -3.43
CA ALA A 8 -12.72 -12.59 -2.17
C ALA A 8 -11.26 -12.22 -2.41
N ALA A 9 -10.65 -12.69 -3.50
CA ALA A 9 -9.31 -12.29 -3.93
C ALA A 9 -9.28 -10.84 -4.43
N VAL A 10 -10.31 -10.35 -5.12
CA VAL A 10 -10.44 -8.93 -5.52
C VAL A 10 -10.69 -8.03 -4.31
N GLN A 11 -11.58 -8.43 -3.38
CA GLN A 11 -11.86 -7.70 -2.13
C GLN A 11 -10.64 -7.75 -1.19
N GLU A 12 -9.96 -8.89 -1.06
CA GLU A 12 -8.64 -9.01 -0.41
C GLU A 12 -7.60 -8.18 -1.16
N HIS A 13 -7.65 -8.02 -2.48
CA HIS A 13 -6.73 -7.13 -3.17
C HIS A 13 -6.98 -5.67 -2.76
N HIS A 14 -8.25 -5.27 -2.57
CA HIS A 14 -8.65 -3.95 -2.06
C HIS A 14 -8.46 -3.76 -0.54
N LEU A 15 -8.50 -4.82 0.27
CA LEU A 15 -8.32 -4.80 1.74
C LEU A 15 -6.88 -5.11 2.21
N ARG A 16 -6.13 -5.97 1.51
CA ARG A 16 -4.66 -6.12 1.64
C ARG A 16 -3.94 -4.88 1.12
N PHE A 17 -4.63 -3.99 0.42
CA PHE A 17 -4.17 -2.64 0.12
C PHE A 17 -3.99 -1.81 1.41
N ALA A 18 -4.68 -2.18 2.51
CA ALA A 18 -4.49 -1.64 3.85
C ALA A 18 -3.33 -2.30 4.61
N ASP A 19 -2.96 -3.55 4.29
CA ASP A 19 -1.83 -4.27 4.93
C ASP A 19 -0.47 -3.65 4.65
N ASP A 20 -0.33 -3.04 3.48
CA ASP A 20 0.91 -2.34 3.10
C ASP A 20 1.20 -1.14 4.02
N ILE A 21 0.20 -0.68 4.81
CA ILE A 21 0.34 0.39 5.81
C ILE A 21 1.01 -0.13 7.10
N VAL A 22 0.91 -1.42 7.41
CA VAL A 22 1.30 -1.98 8.72
C VAL A 22 2.59 -2.80 8.68
N LEU A 23 2.94 -3.39 7.54
CA LEU A 23 4.05 -4.35 7.48
C LEU A 23 5.46 -3.75 7.59
N ILE A 24 5.62 -2.41 7.66
CA ILE A 24 6.94 -1.77 7.75
C ILE A 24 7.02 -0.79 8.93
N THR A 25 6.61 -1.24 10.12
CA THR A 25 7.28 -0.79 11.35
C THR A 25 7.98 -2.00 11.97
N PRO A 26 9.33 -2.01 12.11
CA PRO A 26 10.05 -3.22 12.50
C PRO A 26 9.89 -3.57 14.00
N ASN A 27 9.14 -2.79 14.79
CA ASN A 27 8.82 -3.15 16.18
C ASN A 27 7.74 -2.25 16.77
N ILE A 28 6.58 -2.81 17.15
CA ILE A 28 5.54 -2.12 17.93
C ILE A 28 6.12 -1.54 19.24
N GLY A 29 7.10 -2.23 19.84
CA GLY A 29 7.76 -1.77 21.06
C GLY A 29 8.66 -0.54 20.89
N GLN A 30 8.98 -0.13 19.67
CA GLN A 30 9.76 1.09 19.38
C GLN A 30 8.83 2.29 19.14
N ALA A 31 7.67 2.06 18.52
CA ALA A 31 6.61 3.06 18.38
C ALA A 31 5.95 3.42 19.73
N GLU A 32 5.71 2.43 20.60
CA GLU A 32 5.24 2.69 21.97
C GLU A 32 6.24 3.47 22.82
N ARG A 33 7.56 3.23 22.63
CA ARG A 33 8.61 3.98 23.33
C ARG A 33 8.73 5.43 22.85
N MET A 34 8.54 5.69 21.55
CA MET A 34 8.48 7.06 21.02
C MET A 34 7.23 7.82 21.47
N LEU A 35 6.11 7.13 21.70
CA LEU A 35 4.88 7.73 22.23
C LEU A 35 4.91 7.95 23.75
N ALA A 36 5.61 7.08 24.50
CA ALA A 36 5.77 7.23 25.95
C ALA A 36 6.68 8.42 26.33
N ASP A 37 7.66 8.76 25.48
CA ASP A 37 8.61 9.87 25.70
C ASP A 37 7.97 11.27 25.48
N HIS A 38 6.79 11.35 24.86
CA HIS A 38 6.05 12.60 24.64
C HIS A 38 5.03 12.93 25.75
N ARG A 39 4.98 12.16 26.84
CA ARG A 39 4.05 12.41 27.96
C ARG A 39 4.47 13.53 28.91
N HIS A 40 5.68 14.09 28.75
CA HIS A 40 6.22 15.14 29.61
C HIS A 40 6.69 16.35 28.81
N ASP A 41 5.79 16.99 28.06
CA ASP A 41 5.69 18.45 28.17
C ASP A 41 4.46 18.97 27.42
N GLY A 42 3.67 19.77 28.13
CA GLY A 42 2.63 20.56 27.52
C GLY A 42 3.25 21.74 26.79
N GLN A 43 3.66 21.56 25.53
CA GLN A 43 3.82 22.67 24.61
C GLN A 43 3.84 22.22 23.15
N THR A 44 3.15 23.01 22.33
CA THR A 44 3.12 22.97 20.87
C THR A 44 4.51 22.79 20.25
N SER A 45 4.71 21.75 19.45
CA SER A 45 5.50 21.73 18.19
C SER A 45 6.18 20.37 17.91
N SER A 46 6.35 20.07 16.61
CA SER A 46 7.15 19.00 15.98
C SER A 46 6.56 17.59 15.89
N ARG A 47 5.51 17.48 15.07
CA ARG A 47 4.91 16.24 14.52
C ARG A 47 5.79 15.63 13.40
N SER A 48 7.09 15.42 13.64
CA SER A 48 8.10 15.19 12.59
C SER A 48 8.59 13.75 12.33
N PRO A 49 8.73 12.82 13.30
CA PRO A 49 9.33 11.51 12.99
C PRO A 49 8.32 10.54 12.35
N LEU A 50 7.10 10.43 12.89
CA LEU A 50 6.05 9.53 12.37
C LEU A 50 5.54 9.97 10.98
N LYS A 51 5.63 11.28 10.70
CA LYS A 51 5.26 11.85 9.41
C LYS A 51 6.20 11.38 8.32
N ASN A 52 7.49 11.21 8.60
CA ASN A 52 8.51 10.85 7.60
C ASN A 52 8.43 9.39 7.15
N ASP A 53 8.11 8.47 8.07
CA ASP A 53 8.01 7.05 7.74
C ASP A 53 6.75 6.75 6.93
N MET A 54 5.58 7.27 7.34
CA MET A 54 4.32 7.13 6.59
C MET A 54 4.39 7.79 5.20
N MET A 55 5.19 8.85 5.09
CA MET A 55 5.40 9.64 3.88
C MET A 55 6.29 8.93 2.86
N LEU A 56 7.31 8.19 3.30
CA LEU A 56 8.10 7.32 2.42
C LEU A 56 7.22 6.22 1.78
N PHE A 57 6.24 5.71 2.53
CA PHE A 57 5.37 4.61 2.09
C PHE A 57 4.36 4.99 1.00
N VAL A 58 3.65 6.10 1.18
CA VAL A 58 2.71 6.59 0.15
C VAL A 58 3.47 7.08 -1.09
N PHE A 59 4.66 7.68 -0.89
CA PHE A 59 5.52 8.12 -1.99
C PHE A 59 5.94 6.93 -2.88
N LEU A 60 6.16 5.76 -2.28
CA LEU A 60 6.53 4.50 -2.94
C LEU A 60 5.36 3.82 -3.67
N GLU A 61 4.16 3.81 -3.09
CA GLU A 61 2.98 3.21 -3.71
C GLU A 61 2.48 4.00 -4.95
N ARG A 62 2.58 5.34 -4.90
CA ARG A 62 2.22 6.18 -6.06
C ARG A 62 3.29 6.17 -7.16
N THR A 63 4.53 5.83 -6.86
CA THR A 63 5.55 5.57 -7.90
C THR A 63 5.25 4.26 -8.64
N GLU A 64 4.66 3.26 -7.97
CA GLU A 64 4.32 1.97 -8.55
C GLU A 64 3.11 2.03 -9.50
N ARG A 65 2.09 2.86 -9.16
CA ARG A 65 0.91 3.09 -10.01
C ARG A 65 1.13 4.14 -11.11
N ILE A 66 2.10 5.05 -10.94
CA ILE A 66 2.42 6.12 -11.90
C ILE A 66 3.81 5.85 -12.49
N GLY A 67 3.90 4.88 -13.40
CA GLY A 67 4.81 5.05 -14.53
C GLY A 67 6.31 5.08 -14.22
N LEU A 68 6.85 4.27 -13.30
CA LEU A 68 8.26 3.85 -13.39
C LEU A 68 8.63 3.22 -14.77
N PRO A 69 7.69 2.59 -15.51
CA PRO A 69 7.88 2.24 -16.93
C PRO A 69 8.24 3.40 -17.87
N CYS A 70 7.93 4.65 -17.51
CA CYS A 70 8.08 5.82 -18.38
C CYS A 70 9.33 6.64 -18.08
N SER A 71 10.23 6.13 -17.25
CA SER A 71 11.52 6.77 -16.99
C SER A 71 12.55 6.06 -17.87
N TRP A 72 13.42 6.82 -18.53
CA TRP A 72 14.50 6.30 -19.39
C TRP A 72 15.44 5.30 -18.68
N ILE A 73 15.25 5.07 -17.38
CA ILE A 73 15.99 4.13 -16.55
C ILE A 73 15.86 2.67 -16.99
N ILE A 74 14.69 2.18 -17.39
CA ILE A 74 14.53 0.79 -17.87
C ILE A 74 15.26 0.58 -19.20
N PRO A 75 15.05 1.41 -20.24
CA PRO A 75 15.80 1.24 -21.48
C PRO A 75 17.31 1.45 -21.28
N CYS A 76 17.75 2.36 -20.40
CA CYS A 76 19.16 2.51 -20.06
C CYS A 76 19.74 1.30 -19.33
N ALA A 77 18.99 0.70 -18.39
CA ALA A 77 19.41 -0.50 -17.67
C ALA A 77 19.48 -1.71 -18.62
N MET A 78 18.48 -1.88 -19.48
CA MET A 78 18.47 -2.93 -20.51
C MET A 78 19.65 -2.78 -21.48
N LEU A 79 19.96 -1.56 -21.89
CA LEU A 79 21.14 -1.28 -22.72
C LEU A 79 22.45 -1.60 -21.98
N GLY A 80 22.56 -1.24 -20.70
CA GLY A 80 23.73 -1.56 -19.86
C GLY A 80 23.93 -3.07 -19.68
N ILE A 81 22.86 -3.82 -19.43
CA ILE A 81 22.87 -5.29 -19.32
C ILE A 81 23.23 -5.91 -20.68
N LEU A 82 22.63 -5.44 -21.77
CA LEU A 82 22.93 -5.93 -23.12
C LEU A 82 24.42 -5.73 -23.47
N LEU A 83 24.97 -4.55 -23.17
CA LEU A 83 26.40 -4.27 -23.37
C LEU A 83 27.29 -5.19 -22.52
N PHE A 84 26.90 -5.50 -21.28
CA PHE A 84 27.61 -6.45 -20.45
C PHE A 84 27.58 -7.87 -21.04
N VAL A 85 26.41 -8.34 -21.49
CA VAL A 85 26.25 -9.66 -22.12
C VAL A 85 27.09 -9.77 -23.39
N VAL A 86 27.06 -8.76 -24.26
CA VAL A 86 27.88 -8.73 -25.48
C VAL A 86 29.38 -8.70 -25.15
N CYS A 87 29.79 -7.88 -24.18
CA CYS A 87 31.18 -7.83 -23.71
C CYS A 87 31.65 -9.18 -23.19
N PHE A 88 30.80 -9.87 -22.41
CA PHE A 88 31.09 -11.18 -21.86
C PHE A 88 31.32 -12.21 -22.98
N PHE A 89 30.40 -12.30 -23.95
CA PHE A 89 30.54 -13.21 -25.09
C PHE A 89 31.75 -12.91 -25.98
N VAL A 90 32.09 -11.63 -26.23
CA VAL A 90 33.29 -11.26 -27.01
C VAL A 90 34.57 -11.65 -26.27
N THR A 91 34.60 -11.40 -24.95
CA THR A 91 35.76 -11.77 -24.12
C THR A 91 35.93 -13.29 -24.05
N GLU A 92 34.83 -14.03 -23.87
CA GLU A 92 34.84 -15.50 -23.84
C GLU A 92 35.25 -16.10 -25.20
N ARG A 93 34.80 -15.51 -26.32
CA ARG A 93 35.26 -15.87 -27.68
C ARG A 93 36.77 -15.69 -27.85
N GLU A 94 37.33 -14.58 -27.37
CA GLU A 94 38.78 -14.38 -27.42
C GLU A 94 39.54 -15.34 -26.48
N GLU A 95 38.98 -15.67 -25.32
CA GLU A 95 39.57 -16.63 -24.38
C GLU A 95 39.61 -18.06 -24.92
N LEU A 96 38.64 -18.46 -25.76
CA LEU A 96 38.68 -19.75 -26.47
C LEU A 96 39.77 -19.83 -27.54
N LEU A 97 40.23 -18.69 -28.09
CA LEU A 97 41.26 -18.63 -29.13
C LEU A 97 42.68 -18.49 -28.56
N CYS A 98 42.86 -17.92 -27.37
CA CYS A 98 44.16 -17.77 -26.72
C CYS A 98 44.07 -18.08 -25.21
N ARG A 99 44.52 -19.28 -24.80
CA ARG A 99 44.65 -19.67 -23.39
C ARG A 99 45.83 -18.95 -22.74
N SER A 100 45.62 -17.71 -22.31
CA SER A 100 46.59 -16.95 -21.50
C SER A 100 46.12 -16.82 -20.05
N ARG A 101 46.81 -17.60 -19.21
CA ARG A 101 47.32 -17.35 -17.85
C ARG A 101 46.55 -16.41 -16.90
N GLU A 102 46.22 -16.99 -15.74
CA GLU A 102 45.85 -16.38 -14.44
C GLU A 102 45.23 -14.98 -14.49
N ARG A 103 43.90 -14.90 -14.34
CA ARG A 103 43.23 -13.61 -14.12
C ARG A 103 42.34 -13.63 -12.89
N GLY A 104 42.60 -12.69 -11.99
CA GLY A 104 41.64 -12.28 -10.96
C GLY A 104 40.32 -11.90 -11.61
N LYS A 105 39.21 -12.26 -10.96
CA LYS A 105 37.84 -12.11 -11.47
C LYS A 105 37.42 -10.63 -11.57
N ALA A 106 37.95 -9.89 -12.56
CA ALA A 106 37.77 -8.44 -12.70
C ALA A 106 36.31 -7.99 -12.96
N TYR A 107 35.40 -8.91 -13.30
CA TYR A 107 34.00 -8.64 -13.59
C TYR A 107 33.01 -9.40 -12.69
N ALA A 108 33.49 -10.06 -11.61
CA ALA A 108 32.62 -10.82 -10.71
C ALA A 108 31.52 -9.96 -10.08
N ASP A 109 31.84 -8.72 -9.70
CA ASP A 109 30.90 -7.81 -9.05
C ASP A 109 29.77 -7.39 -10.00
N ILE A 110 30.10 -7.14 -11.28
CA ILE A 110 29.11 -6.76 -12.29
C ILE A 110 28.22 -7.96 -12.63
N PHE A 111 28.82 -9.14 -12.77
CA PHE A 111 28.08 -10.38 -13.01
C PHE A 111 27.08 -10.66 -11.88
N TYR A 112 27.50 -10.54 -10.62
CA TYR A 112 26.62 -10.69 -9.47
C TYR A 112 25.44 -9.72 -9.53
N ASN A 113 25.70 -8.44 -9.80
CA ASN A 113 24.64 -7.44 -9.90
C ASN A 113 23.67 -7.70 -11.05
N VAL A 114 24.14 -8.17 -12.21
CA VAL A 114 23.26 -8.51 -13.35
C VAL A 114 22.35 -9.70 -13.02
N VAL A 115 22.90 -10.75 -12.41
CA VAL A 115 22.12 -11.92 -11.96
C VAL A 115 21.12 -11.50 -10.89
N GLN A 116 21.53 -10.67 -9.93
CA GLN A 116 20.65 -10.15 -8.88
C GLN A 116 19.51 -9.30 -9.47
N THR A 117 19.80 -8.43 -10.44
CA THR A 117 18.79 -7.64 -11.17
C THR A 117 17.78 -8.57 -11.86
N PHE A 118 18.25 -9.65 -12.50
CA PHE A 118 17.36 -10.64 -13.12
C PHE A 118 16.43 -11.32 -12.10
N CYS A 119 16.97 -11.82 -10.98
CA CYS A 119 16.17 -12.44 -9.92
C CYS A 119 15.12 -11.49 -9.34
N TYR A 120 15.48 -10.24 -9.02
CA TYR A 120 14.51 -9.25 -8.53
C TYR A 120 13.50 -8.83 -9.59
N SER A 121 13.87 -8.83 -10.87
CA SER A 121 12.93 -8.54 -11.96
C SER A 121 11.88 -9.66 -12.08
N VAL A 122 12.28 -10.93 -11.96
CA VAL A 122 11.35 -12.07 -11.91
C VAL A 122 10.45 -11.96 -10.68
N MET A 123 10.99 -11.67 -9.50
CA MET A 123 10.16 -11.49 -8.29
C MET A 123 9.18 -10.31 -8.42
N ALA A 124 9.57 -9.21 -9.05
CA ALA A 124 8.70 -8.06 -9.31
C ALA A 124 7.61 -8.34 -10.34
N LEU A 125 7.82 -9.30 -11.26
CA LEU A 125 6.78 -9.79 -12.18
C LEU A 125 5.78 -10.70 -11.47
N LEU A 126 6.25 -11.53 -10.54
CA LEU A 126 5.39 -12.43 -9.76
C LEU A 126 4.58 -11.68 -8.70
N ILE A 127 5.17 -10.66 -8.07
CA ILE A 127 4.53 -9.90 -6.99
C ILE A 127 4.72 -8.42 -7.30
N MET A 128 3.65 -7.76 -7.74
CA MET A 128 3.67 -6.37 -8.19
C MET A 128 4.25 -5.42 -7.14
N ARG A 129 3.98 -5.66 -5.86
CA ARG A 129 4.42 -4.84 -4.70
C ARG A 129 5.93 -4.90 -4.42
N LEU A 130 6.66 -5.86 -5.00
CA LEU A 130 8.11 -6.01 -4.79
C LEU A 130 8.94 -5.19 -5.78
N LYS A 131 8.33 -4.34 -6.63
CA LYS A 131 9.07 -3.48 -7.58
C LYS A 131 9.99 -2.49 -6.88
N LEU A 132 9.73 -2.18 -5.60
CA LEU A 132 10.63 -1.40 -4.76
C LEU A 132 12.04 -1.99 -4.72
N PHE A 133 12.16 -3.31 -4.56
CA PHE A 133 13.46 -3.99 -4.48
C PHE A 133 14.19 -4.05 -5.82
N MET A 134 13.46 -4.00 -6.94
CA MET A 134 14.05 -3.97 -8.29
C MET A 134 14.75 -2.65 -8.60
N THR A 135 14.23 -1.53 -8.08
CA THR A 135 14.68 -0.17 -8.42
C THR A 135 16.17 0.10 -8.20
N PRO A 136 16.79 -0.20 -7.03
CA PRO A 136 18.23 0.02 -6.83
C PRO A 136 19.10 -0.81 -7.78
N HIS A 137 18.66 -2.03 -8.12
CA HIS A 137 19.38 -2.91 -9.05
C HIS A 137 19.36 -2.41 -10.49
N LEU A 138 18.24 -1.80 -10.93
CA LEU A 138 18.18 -1.10 -12.22
C LEU A 138 19.11 0.11 -12.25
N CYS A 139 19.19 0.90 -11.17
CA CYS A 139 20.12 2.03 -11.07
C CYS A 139 21.59 1.60 -11.21
N ILE A 140 21.98 0.51 -10.53
CA ILE A 140 23.33 -0.06 -10.65
C ILE A 140 23.58 -0.57 -12.07
N SER A 141 22.58 -1.22 -12.68
CA SER A 141 22.68 -1.72 -14.06
C SER A 141 22.83 -0.58 -15.09
N CYS A 142 22.18 0.57 -14.87
CA CYS A 142 22.40 1.79 -15.66
C CYS A 142 23.83 2.31 -15.54
N ALA A 143 24.44 2.24 -14.36
CA ALA A 143 25.80 2.72 -14.13
C ALA A 143 26.86 1.94 -14.93
N ILE A 144 26.56 0.71 -15.36
CA ILE A 144 27.42 -0.09 -16.25
C ILE A 144 27.71 0.67 -17.56
N LEU A 145 26.76 1.47 -18.06
CA LEU A 145 26.92 2.28 -19.27
C LEU A 145 28.05 3.33 -19.12
N ALA A 146 28.36 3.76 -17.90
CA ALA A 146 29.44 4.70 -17.62
C ALA A 146 30.84 4.04 -17.68
N ASN A 147 30.95 2.72 -17.83
CA ASN A 147 32.23 2.03 -17.85
C ASN A 147 32.91 2.00 -19.23
N ASN A 148 33.81 2.95 -19.49
CA ASN A 148 34.53 3.06 -20.76
C ASN A 148 35.40 1.84 -21.09
N LYS A 149 35.82 1.04 -20.10
CA LYS A 149 36.64 -0.16 -20.35
C LYS A 149 35.84 -1.23 -21.10
N MET A 150 34.55 -1.35 -20.78
CA MET A 150 33.65 -2.30 -21.45
C MET A 150 33.35 -1.88 -22.88
N MET A 151 33.12 -0.58 -23.12
CA MET A 151 32.92 -0.05 -24.47
C MET A 151 34.13 -0.34 -25.38
N LYS A 152 35.35 -0.21 -24.84
CA LYS A 152 36.59 -0.55 -25.56
C LYS A 152 36.72 -2.04 -25.87
N ALA A 153 36.29 -2.91 -24.95
CA ALA A 153 36.33 -4.37 -25.14
C ALA A 153 35.40 -4.83 -26.28
N ILE A 154 34.30 -4.13 -26.52
CA ILE A 154 33.34 -4.41 -27.62
C ILE A 154 33.83 -3.78 -28.95
N ASN A 155 35.09 -3.34 -29.04
CA ASN A 155 35.66 -2.68 -30.22
C ASN A 155 34.98 -1.34 -30.60
N ILE A 156 34.20 -0.75 -29.69
CA ILE A 156 33.60 0.58 -29.85
C ILE A 156 34.65 1.61 -29.39
N ARG A 157 35.41 2.16 -30.34
CA ARG A 157 36.40 3.22 -30.07
C ARG A 157 35.72 4.57 -29.85
N LEU A 158 35.13 4.74 -28.67
CA LEU A 158 34.61 6.03 -28.22
C LEU A 158 35.71 6.80 -27.46
N ASN A 159 36.01 8.01 -27.89
CA ASN A 159 36.93 8.90 -27.17
C ASN A 159 36.39 9.17 -25.76
N ARG A 160 37.29 9.27 -24.77
CA ARG A 160 36.91 9.49 -23.35
C ARG A 160 36.01 10.72 -23.18
N HIS A 161 36.29 11.79 -23.93
CA HIS A 161 35.51 13.02 -23.91
C HIS A 161 34.11 12.85 -24.50
N ILE A 162 34.00 12.13 -25.62
CA ILE A 162 32.70 11.86 -26.28
C ILE A 162 31.82 10.97 -25.38
N HIS A 163 32.41 9.96 -24.74
CA HIS A 163 31.70 9.12 -23.78
C HIS A 163 31.19 9.91 -22.58
N ALA A 164 32.01 10.79 -22.02
CA ALA A 164 31.59 11.64 -20.90
C ALA A 164 30.42 12.56 -21.28
N VAL A 165 30.46 13.17 -22.48
CA VAL A 165 29.36 14.00 -23.00
C VAL A 165 28.07 13.18 -23.17
N LEU A 166 28.17 11.95 -23.69
CA LEU A 166 27.02 11.04 -23.84
C LEU A 166 26.37 10.72 -22.48
N ILE A 167 27.17 10.38 -21.47
CA ILE A 167 26.66 10.07 -20.12
C ILE A 167 25.99 11.31 -19.49
N ILE A 168 26.59 12.49 -19.61
CA ILE A 168 26.00 13.73 -19.12
C ILE A 168 24.66 14.03 -19.82
N ALA A 169 24.57 13.79 -21.13
CA ALA A 169 23.35 13.94 -21.90
C ALA A 169 22.24 12.95 -21.47
N ILE A 170 22.60 11.70 -21.17
CA ILE A 170 21.65 10.69 -20.67
C ILE A 170 21.15 11.09 -19.27
N ILE A 171 22.04 11.53 -18.39
CA ILE A 171 21.67 12.01 -17.04
C ILE A 171 20.75 13.22 -17.12
N SER A 172 21.03 14.18 -18.01
CA SER A 172 20.20 15.37 -18.16
C SER A 172 18.81 15.05 -18.73
N ALA A 173 18.71 14.13 -19.69
CA ALA A 173 17.44 13.63 -20.22
C ALA A 173 16.61 12.90 -19.15
N MET A 174 17.26 12.05 -18.33
CA MET A 174 16.62 11.40 -17.19
C MET A 174 16.11 12.41 -16.15
N ALA A 175 16.91 13.43 -15.83
CA ALA A 175 16.53 14.46 -14.87
C ALA A 175 15.37 15.34 -15.39
N PHE A 176 15.38 15.69 -16.68
CA PHE A 176 14.33 16.53 -17.28
C PHE A 176 12.96 15.84 -17.27
N THR A 177 12.93 14.54 -17.59
CA THR A 177 11.70 13.74 -17.55
C THR A 177 11.28 13.35 -16.13
N GLY A 178 12.25 13.21 -15.21
CA GLY A 178 12.01 12.83 -13.81
C GLY A 178 11.47 13.97 -12.93
N LYS A 179 12.00 15.19 -13.07
CA LYS A 179 11.63 16.35 -12.24
C LYS A 179 10.12 16.60 -12.14
N PRO A 180 9.36 16.74 -13.24
CA PRO A 180 7.92 17.04 -13.13
C PRO A 180 7.12 15.90 -12.48
N LYS A 181 7.58 14.64 -12.63
CA LYS A 181 6.94 13.48 -11.98
C LYS A 181 7.18 13.47 -10.48
N VAL A 182 8.44 13.67 -10.07
CA VAL A 182 8.82 13.75 -8.65
C VAL A 182 8.15 14.94 -7.99
N GLU A 183 8.13 16.10 -8.66
CA GLU A 183 7.46 17.29 -8.14
C GLU A 183 5.96 17.06 -7.94
N LYS A 184 5.29 16.37 -8.86
CA LYS A 184 3.89 15.98 -8.67
C LYS A 184 3.69 15.07 -7.45
N LEU A 185 4.62 14.16 -7.19
CA LEU A 185 4.58 13.25 -6.02
C LEU A 185 4.84 14.00 -4.71
N LEU A 186 5.87 14.84 -4.66
CA LEU A 186 6.21 15.66 -3.49
C LEU A 186 5.11 16.70 -3.18
N ARG A 187 4.39 17.18 -4.20
CA ARG A 187 3.23 18.07 -4.00
C ARG A 187 2.03 17.37 -3.36
N LEU A 188 1.95 16.04 -3.41
CA LEU A 188 0.90 15.25 -2.75
C LEU A 188 1.23 14.96 -1.27
N GLU A 189 2.46 15.22 -0.84
CA GLU A 189 3.04 14.90 0.46
C GLU A 189 2.48 15.74 1.64
N GLY A 190 1.48 16.60 1.38
CA GLY A 190 1.02 17.62 2.30
C GLY A 190 -0.23 17.31 3.12
N ASN A 191 -1.23 16.62 2.57
CA ASN A 191 -2.56 16.49 3.20
C ASN A 191 -3.18 15.13 2.90
N TYR A 192 -3.01 14.18 3.82
CA TYR A 192 -3.67 12.86 3.79
C TYR A 192 -5.14 12.90 4.23
N ILE A 193 -5.51 13.97 4.93
CA ILE A 193 -6.89 14.26 5.31
C ILE A 193 -7.40 15.21 4.25
N HIS A 194 -8.29 14.73 3.39
CA HIS A 194 -8.94 15.61 2.42
C HIS A 194 -9.70 16.69 3.20
N SER A 195 -9.90 17.86 2.58
CA SER A 195 -10.58 18.95 3.29
C SER A 195 -11.99 18.56 3.74
N GLU A 196 -12.62 17.60 3.05
CA GLU A 196 -13.92 17.01 3.36
C GLU A 196 -13.90 16.08 4.59
N ASP A 197 -12.78 15.42 4.88
CA ASP A 197 -12.64 14.48 6.01
C ASP A 197 -12.37 15.20 7.34
N LYS A 198 -11.93 16.47 7.31
CA LYS A 198 -11.56 17.22 8.52
C LYS A 198 -12.68 17.29 9.58
N PRO A 199 -13.94 17.59 9.22
CA PRO A 199 -15.04 17.68 10.19
C PRO A 199 -15.31 16.35 10.91
N PHE A 200 -15.03 15.22 10.25
CA PHE A 200 -15.19 13.90 10.86
C PHE A 200 -14.15 13.68 11.98
N PHE A 201 -12.87 13.94 11.70
CA PHE A 201 -11.83 13.80 12.72
C PHE A 201 -11.95 14.83 13.85
N GLU A 202 -12.41 16.04 13.53
CA GLU A 202 -12.70 17.06 14.55
C GLU A 202 -13.84 16.59 15.47
N TRP A 203 -14.93 16.06 14.91
CA TRP A 203 -16.03 15.48 15.67
C TRP A 203 -15.57 14.36 16.62
N ILE A 204 -14.70 13.45 16.15
CA ILE A 204 -14.14 12.39 17.02
C ILE A 204 -13.40 13.01 18.21
N LEU A 205 -12.60 14.04 17.98
CA LEU A 205 -11.82 14.68 19.04
C LEU A 205 -12.69 15.45 20.04
N THR A 206 -13.79 16.04 19.60
CA THR A 206 -14.66 16.86 20.46
C THR A 206 -15.77 16.07 21.16
N GLU A 207 -16.37 15.09 20.49
CA GLU A 207 -17.58 14.39 20.97
C GLU A 207 -17.30 13.02 21.61
N THR A 208 -16.12 12.43 21.39
CA THR A 208 -15.77 11.11 21.95
C THR A 208 -14.69 11.18 23.02
N ARG A 209 -14.75 10.26 23.97
CA ARG A 209 -13.78 10.14 25.06
C ARG A 209 -12.48 9.51 24.55
N GLU A 210 -11.37 9.79 25.23
CA GLU A 210 -10.06 9.25 24.84
C GLU A 210 -9.98 7.72 24.90
N ASN A 211 -10.78 7.08 25.76
CA ASN A 211 -10.83 5.63 25.94
C ASN A 211 -11.91 4.93 25.09
N ASP A 212 -12.66 5.67 24.27
CA ASP A 212 -13.71 5.07 23.45
C ASP A 212 -13.09 4.25 22.31
N VAL A 213 -13.54 3.00 22.18
CA VAL A 213 -13.01 2.03 21.22
C VAL A 213 -13.79 2.08 19.92
N PHE A 214 -13.09 2.31 18.82
CA PHE A 214 -13.65 2.32 17.47
C PHE A 214 -13.44 0.98 16.76
N ALA A 215 -14.49 0.49 16.11
CA ALA A 215 -14.46 -0.64 15.19
C ALA A 215 -14.94 -0.18 13.81
N GLY A 216 -14.59 -0.90 12.74
CA GLY A 216 -15.09 -0.54 11.42
C GLY A 216 -14.28 -1.12 10.28
N SER A 217 -14.34 -0.47 9.12
CA SER A 217 -13.44 -0.82 8.02
C SER A 217 -11.99 -0.58 8.42
N MET A 218 -11.09 -1.53 8.12
CA MET A 218 -9.69 -1.48 8.55
C MET A 218 -8.95 -0.21 8.11
N LEU A 219 -9.29 0.32 6.93
CA LEU A 219 -8.72 1.56 6.41
C LEU A 219 -9.10 2.76 7.29
N ILE A 220 -10.40 2.88 7.61
CA ILE A 220 -10.93 3.99 8.40
C ILE A 220 -10.44 3.90 9.84
N THR A 221 -10.42 2.71 10.44
CA THR A 221 -9.92 2.54 11.81
C THR A 221 -8.43 2.89 11.91
N ALA A 222 -7.62 2.53 10.91
CA ALA A 222 -6.22 2.96 10.84
C ALA A 222 -6.10 4.50 10.76
N MET A 223 -6.91 5.16 9.93
CA MET A 223 -6.93 6.62 9.83
C MET A 223 -7.37 7.30 11.14
N ILE A 224 -8.36 6.75 11.83
CA ILE A 224 -8.81 7.22 13.16
C ILE A 224 -7.65 7.09 14.15
N LYS A 225 -7.01 5.92 14.23
CA LYS A 225 -5.90 5.71 15.15
C LYS A 225 -4.75 6.69 14.90
N LEU A 226 -4.40 6.94 13.65
CA LEU A 226 -3.31 7.84 13.30
C LEU A 226 -3.65 9.32 13.53
N SER A 227 -4.90 9.71 13.29
CA SER A 227 -5.34 11.12 13.37
C SER A 227 -5.73 11.55 14.78
N THR A 228 -6.40 10.68 15.54
CA THR A 228 -7.02 11.01 16.83
C THR A 228 -6.46 10.20 18.00
N LEU A 229 -5.60 9.21 17.75
CA LEU A 229 -5.01 8.29 18.73
C LEU A 229 -6.01 7.44 19.52
N ARG A 230 -7.30 7.47 19.15
CA ARG A 230 -8.35 6.68 19.81
C ARG A 230 -8.06 5.18 19.72
N PRO A 231 -8.38 4.40 20.76
CA PRO A 231 -8.29 2.94 20.71
C PRO A 231 -9.12 2.37 19.55
N ILE A 232 -8.59 1.35 18.88
CA ILE A 232 -9.31 0.63 17.82
C ILE A 232 -9.41 -0.85 18.16
N LEU A 233 -10.50 -1.48 17.75
CA LEU A 233 -10.76 -2.89 18.01
C LEU A 233 -10.12 -3.79 16.95
N ASN A 234 -10.33 -3.47 15.67
CA ASN A 234 -9.79 -4.24 14.56
C ASN A 234 -8.64 -3.49 13.86
N HIS A 235 -7.53 -4.19 13.68
CA HIS A 235 -6.28 -3.71 13.07
C HIS A 235 -5.90 -4.65 11.91
N PRO A 236 -5.29 -4.17 10.82
CA PRO A 236 -4.85 -5.01 9.68
C PRO A 236 -3.66 -5.91 10.04
N HIS A 237 -3.95 -6.96 10.80
CA HIS A 237 -3.04 -8.05 11.12
C HIS A 237 -3.74 -9.36 10.79
N TYR A 238 -3.73 -9.74 9.51
CA TYR A 238 -4.43 -10.93 9.03
C TYR A 238 -3.75 -12.24 9.46
N GLU A 239 -2.47 -12.20 9.84
CA GLU A 239 -1.74 -13.39 10.30
C GLU A 239 -2.28 -13.92 11.63
N ASP A 240 -2.79 -13.05 12.51
CA ASP A 240 -3.37 -13.46 13.79
C ASP A 240 -4.82 -13.94 13.61
N ALA A 241 -5.06 -15.22 13.93
CA ALA A 241 -6.38 -15.83 13.90
C ALA A 241 -7.38 -15.16 14.85
N ARG A 242 -6.94 -14.61 15.99
CA ARG A 242 -7.79 -13.88 16.93
C ARG A 242 -8.28 -12.58 16.30
N MET A 243 -7.38 -11.82 15.69
CA MET A 243 -7.70 -10.54 15.05
C MET A 243 -8.60 -10.73 13.83
N ARG A 244 -8.39 -11.79 13.04
CA ARG A 244 -9.32 -12.16 11.96
C ARG A 244 -10.73 -12.42 12.46
N LYS A 245 -10.91 -13.21 13.52
CA LYS A 245 -12.22 -13.47 14.12
C LYS A 245 -12.89 -12.21 14.69
N THR A 246 -12.10 -11.31 15.27
CA THR A 246 -12.62 -10.01 15.74
C THR A 246 -13.09 -9.16 14.58
N THR A 247 -12.29 -9.04 13.52
CA THR A 247 -12.66 -8.33 12.29
C THR A 247 -13.90 -8.93 11.66
N GLU A 248 -14.00 -10.25 11.57
CA GLU A 248 -15.18 -10.95 11.02
C GLU A 248 -16.47 -10.53 11.76
N LYS A 249 -16.43 -10.42 13.09
CA LYS A 249 -17.56 -9.91 13.89
C LYS A 249 -17.88 -8.46 13.58
N VAL A 250 -16.88 -7.60 13.38
CA VAL A 250 -17.08 -6.19 12.99
C VAL A 250 -17.76 -6.09 11.63
N TYR A 251 -17.27 -6.85 10.65
CA TYR A 251 -17.84 -6.86 9.29
C TYR A 251 -19.19 -7.58 9.21
N SER A 252 -19.61 -8.32 10.24
CA SER A 252 -20.93 -8.93 10.29
C SER A 252 -22.07 -7.90 10.27
N LEU A 253 -21.77 -6.62 10.54
CA LEU A 253 -22.72 -5.53 10.32
C LEU A 253 -23.13 -5.40 8.85
N LEU A 254 -22.28 -5.76 7.88
CA LEU A 254 -22.62 -5.71 6.45
C LEU A 254 -23.38 -6.96 5.96
N SER A 255 -23.69 -7.89 6.87
CA SER A 255 -24.41 -9.13 6.56
C SER A 255 -25.94 -8.97 6.66
N ARG A 256 -26.67 -10.07 6.46
CA ARG A 256 -28.12 -10.18 6.68
C ARG A 256 -28.48 -10.73 8.07
N LYS A 257 -27.51 -10.81 8.99
CA LYS A 257 -27.75 -11.23 10.38
C LYS A 257 -28.66 -10.25 11.09
N PRO A 258 -29.51 -10.71 12.03
CA PRO A 258 -30.37 -9.81 12.79
C PRO A 258 -29.54 -8.75 13.52
N ILE A 259 -29.91 -7.48 13.32
CA ILE A 259 -29.15 -6.32 13.79
C ILE A 259 -28.94 -6.30 15.31
N SER A 260 -29.88 -6.84 16.08
CA SER A 260 -29.79 -6.97 17.55
C SER A 260 -28.73 -7.98 18.00
N GLU A 261 -28.51 -9.05 17.23
CA GLU A 261 -27.46 -10.05 17.47
C GLU A 261 -26.08 -9.46 17.15
N VAL A 262 -25.98 -8.74 16.03
CA VAL A 262 -24.76 -8.03 15.63
C VAL A 262 -24.36 -7.01 16.71
N HIS A 263 -25.32 -6.21 17.18
CA HIS A 263 -25.09 -5.26 18.26
C HIS A 263 -24.57 -5.92 19.54
N SER A 264 -25.23 -6.99 19.98
CA SER A 264 -24.84 -7.73 21.18
C SER A 264 -23.44 -8.32 21.05
N THR A 265 -23.10 -8.82 19.86
CA THR A 265 -21.77 -9.36 19.54
C THR A 265 -20.71 -8.26 19.61
N LEU A 266 -20.97 -7.09 19.02
CA LEU A 266 -20.00 -5.97 19.01
C LEU A 266 -19.80 -5.37 20.40
N LYS A 267 -20.88 -5.26 21.17
CA LYS A 267 -20.84 -4.85 22.58
C LYS A 267 -20.00 -5.81 23.43
N MET A 268 -20.16 -7.12 23.23
CA MET A 268 -19.39 -8.14 23.93
C MET A 268 -17.90 -8.11 23.55
N THR A 269 -17.56 -7.73 22.31
CA THR A 269 -16.16 -7.52 21.90
C THR A 269 -15.54 -6.23 22.44
N GLY A 270 -16.32 -5.35 23.06
CA GLY A 270 -15.85 -4.10 23.66
C GLY A 270 -15.77 -2.92 22.71
N ALA A 271 -16.51 -2.92 21.59
CA ALA A 271 -16.64 -1.75 20.72
C ALA A 271 -17.62 -0.73 21.31
N ASN A 272 -17.28 0.56 21.25
CA ASN A 272 -18.19 1.66 21.60
C ASN A 272 -18.83 2.30 20.38
N TYR A 273 -18.04 2.44 19.31
CA TYR A 273 -18.45 3.04 18.05
C TYR A 273 -18.05 2.15 16.88
N VAL A 274 -18.89 2.12 15.85
CA VAL A 274 -18.66 1.38 14.60
C VAL A 274 -18.71 2.37 13.45
N VAL A 275 -17.71 2.32 12.57
CA VAL A 275 -17.54 3.28 11.47
C VAL A 275 -17.43 2.55 10.14
N PHE A 276 -18.29 2.92 9.19
CA PHE A 276 -18.25 2.44 7.82
C PHE A 276 -18.50 3.60 6.85
N LEU A 277 -18.08 3.42 5.60
CA LEU A 277 -18.46 4.31 4.51
C LEU A 277 -19.82 3.87 3.97
N LEU A 278 -20.68 4.80 3.59
CA LEU A 278 -21.95 4.44 2.92
C LEU A 278 -21.69 3.72 1.58
N SER A 279 -20.54 3.97 0.96
CA SER A 279 -20.08 3.24 -0.22
C SER A 279 -19.82 1.75 0.04
N ASP A 280 -19.50 1.34 1.28
CA ASP A 280 -19.30 -0.09 1.62
C ASP A 280 -20.60 -0.89 1.46
N CYS A 281 -21.76 -0.21 1.53
CA CYS A 281 -23.07 -0.80 1.31
C CYS A 281 -23.56 -0.70 -0.14
N SER A 282 -22.84 0.02 -1.02
CA SER A 282 -23.23 0.18 -2.42
C SER A 282 -22.97 -1.11 -3.21
N ALA A 283 -23.92 -1.49 -4.06
CA ALA A 283 -23.67 -2.48 -5.10
C ALA A 283 -22.84 -1.80 -6.20
N GLU A 284 -21.64 -2.32 -6.49
CA GLU A 284 -20.85 -1.83 -7.64
C GLU A 284 -21.61 -1.99 -8.97
N PRO A 285 -21.23 -1.22 -10.02
CA PRO A 285 -21.98 -1.12 -11.26
C PRO A 285 -22.16 -2.46 -11.98
N THR A 286 -23.25 -2.52 -12.74
CA THR A 286 -23.87 -3.64 -13.48
C THR A 286 -22.96 -4.55 -14.31
N ASP A 287 -21.70 -4.20 -14.54
CA ASP A 287 -20.77 -4.97 -15.38
C ASP A 287 -20.12 -6.16 -14.65
N GLN A 288 -20.08 -6.15 -13.30
CA GLN A 288 -19.75 -7.32 -12.46
C GLN A 288 -20.58 -7.31 -11.16
N PRO A 289 -21.86 -7.72 -11.20
CA PRO A 289 -22.75 -7.70 -10.03
C PRO A 289 -22.40 -8.74 -8.94
N LEU A 290 -21.24 -9.40 -9.04
CA LEU A 290 -20.86 -10.56 -8.24
C LEU A 290 -20.06 -10.21 -6.97
N CYS A 291 -19.41 -9.03 -6.90
CA CYS A 291 -18.48 -8.69 -5.82
C CYS A 291 -18.97 -7.54 -4.92
N SER A 292 -20.10 -7.72 -4.23
CA SER A 292 -20.50 -6.81 -3.14
C SER A 292 -20.30 -7.46 -1.76
N PHE A 293 -20.05 -6.66 -0.71
CA PHE A 293 -19.93 -7.19 0.65
C PHE A 293 -21.16 -8.00 1.08
N GLN A 294 -22.35 -7.60 0.62
CA GLN A 294 -23.59 -8.34 0.86
C GLN A 294 -23.54 -9.75 0.26
N ARG A 295 -23.11 -9.89 -1.00
CA ARG A 295 -23.00 -11.19 -1.69
C ARG A 295 -21.90 -12.08 -1.11
N LEU A 296 -20.79 -11.49 -0.66
CA LEU A 296 -19.74 -12.21 0.07
C LEU A 296 -20.31 -12.85 1.35
N TRP A 297 -21.10 -12.08 2.10
CA TRP A 297 -21.79 -12.58 3.29
C TRP A 297 -22.87 -13.61 2.96
N ASP A 298 -23.61 -13.47 1.85
CA ASP A 298 -24.60 -14.46 1.41
C ASP A 298 -23.95 -15.83 1.10
N GLY A 299 -22.71 -15.83 0.59
CA GLY A 299 -21.94 -17.04 0.37
C GLY A 299 -21.44 -17.69 1.66
N TYR A 300 -21.06 -16.87 2.65
CA TYR A 300 -20.52 -17.29 3.94
C TYR A 300 -21.61 -17.75 4.93
N ASP A 301 -22.68 -16.96 5.07
CA ASP A 301 -23.80 -17.18 5.99
C ASP A 301 -25.09 -17.47 5.23
N LYS A 302 -25.26 -18.74 4.85
CA LYS A 302 -26.41 -19.19 4.05
C LYS A 302 -27.73 -19.19 4.82
N GLU A 303 -27.68 -19.18 6.15
CA GLU A 303 -28.88 -19.27 6.99
C GLU A 303 -29.71 -17.99 6.95
N ASN A 304 -29.05 -16.84 6.75
CA ASN A 304 -29.68 -15.52 6.80
C ASN A 304 -29.95 -14.89 5.42
N ILE A 305 -29.75 -15.62 4.32
CA ILE A 305 -29.94 -15.11 2.93
C ILE A 305 -31.33 -14.50 2.71
N HIS A 306 -32.37 -15.07 3.32
CA HIS A 306 -33.76 -14.62 3.12
C HIS A 306 -34.13 -13.35 3.87
N ARG A 307 -33.22 -12.80 4.70
CA ARG A 307 -33.48 -11.60 5.49
C ARG A 307 -33.08 -10.33 4.73
N ILE A 308 -33.64 -9.21 5.16
CA ILE A 308 -33.23 -7.88 4.69
C ILE A 308 -31.79 -7.65 5.12
N SER A 309 -30.95 -7.05 4.25
CA SER A 309 -29.58 -6.78 4.61
C SER A 309 -29.50 -5.61 5.58
N ASN A 310 -28.53 -5.65 6.49
CA ASN A 310 -28.31 -4.54 7.41
C ASN A 310 -27.91 -3.26 6.68
N CYS A 311 -27.26 -3.37 5.51
CA CYS A 311 -26.99 -2.24 4.63
C CYS A 311 -28.29 -1.56 4.15
N ASP A 312 -29.29 -2.34 3.72
CA ASP A 312 -30.58 -1.77 3.31
C ASP A 312 -31.29 -1.10 4.51
N LEU A 313 -31.21 -1.69 5.71
CA LEU A 313 -31.78 -1.11 6.94
C LEU A 313 -31.09 0.21 7.32
N ILE A 314 -29.76 0.25 7.21
CA ILE A 314 -28.95 1.45 7.46
C ILE A 314 -29.26 2.53 6.42
N GLU A 315 -29.37 2.16 5.15
CA GLU A 315 -29.71 3.09 4.07
C GLU A 315 -31.11 3.68 4.27
N ILE A 316 -32.08 2.87 4.70
CA ILE A 316 -33.42 3.35 5.08
C ILE A 316 -33.33 4.31 6.26
N ALA A 317 -32.57 3.97 7.31
CA ALA A 317 -32.43 4.82 8.49
C ALA A 317 -31.80 6.19 8.18
N VAL A 318 -30.80 6.22 7.30
CA VAL A 318 -30.10 7.43 6.84
C VAL A 318 -31.00 8.23 5.88
N ASN A 319 -31.50 7.62 4.80
CA ASN A 319 -32.26 8.34 3.77
C ASN A 319 -33.64 8.79 4.27
N GLN A 320 -34.34 7.93 5.01
CA GLN A 320 -35.69 8.23 5.52
C GLN A 320 -35.68 8.87 6.91
N HIS A 321 -34.49 9.05 7.51
CA HIS A 321 -34.30 9.61 8.86
C HIS A 321 -35.12 8.88 9.93
N ASP A 322 -35.33 7.57 9.76
CA ASP A 322 -36.04 6.71 10.71
C ASP A 322 -35.06 5.81 11.48
N PRO A 323 -34.58 6.24 12.66
CA PRO A 323 -33.62 5.47 13.44
C PRO A 323 -34.24 4.22 14.08
N SER A 324 -35.56 4.05 14.04
CA SER A 324 -36.23 2.91 14.67
C SER A 324 -35.88 1.57 14.00
N VAL A 325 -35.50 1.62 12.72
CA VAL A 325 -35.19 0.45 11.88
C VAL A 325 -33.87 -0.22 12.26
N ILE A 326 -32.94 0.53 12.86
CA ILE A 326 -31.60 0.06 13.23
C ILE A 326 -31.41 -0.16 14.74
N LEU A 327 -32.48 -0.11 15.52
CA LEU A 327 -32.41 -0.37 16.95
C LEU A 327 -31.77 -1.73 17.23
N PRO A 328 -30.85 -1.84 18.21
CA PRO A 328 -30.54 -0.84 19.24
C PRO A 328 -29.39 0.15 18.91
N PHE A 329 -28.88 0.19 17.67
CA PHE A 329 -27.85 1.17 17.30
C PHE A 329 -28.40 2.59 17.27
N THR A 330 -27.54 3.57 17.57
CA THR A 330 -27.86 5.00 17.44
C THR A 330 -26.87 5.67 16.48
N ILE A 331 -27.36 6.46 15.54
CA ILE A 331 -26.50 7.24 14.63
C ILE A 331 -25.86 8.37 15.43
N ALA A 332 -24.53 8.39 15.50
CA ALA A 332 -23.76 9.41 16.21
C ALA A 332 -23.20 10.48 15.27
N TYR A 333 -22.89 10.10 14.03
CA TYR A 333 -22.40 10.99 12.98
C TYR A 333 -22.81 10.44 11.61
N GLU A 334 -23.27 11.34 10.73
CA GLU A 334 -23.76 11.01 9.40
C GLU A 334 -23.34 12.10 8.41
N ARG A 335 -22.34 11.77 7.59
CA ARG A 335 -21.94 12.50 6.36
C ARG A 335 -21.40 11.48 5.35
N ASP A 336 -20.15 11.61 4.92
CA ASP A 336 -19.46 10.62 4.09
C ASP A 336 -19.13 9.35 4.89
N TYR A 337 -18.94 9.51 6.19
CA TYR A 337 -18.78 8.43 7.17
C TYR A 337 -20.06 8.26 7.97
N LEU A 338 -20.44 7.01 8.19
CA LEU A 338 -21.50 6.64 9.11
C LEU A 338 -20.87 6.11 10.40
N VAL A 339 -21.19 6.77 11.52
CA VAL A 339 -20.80 6.31 12.85
C VAL A 339 -22.02 5.85 13.62
N LEU A 340 -22.04 4.57 13.97
CA LEU A 340 -23.05 3.97 14.83
C LEU A 340 -22.49 3.78 16.24
N LYS A 341 -23.29 4.15 17.24
CA LYS A 341 -23.01 3.93 18.65
C LYS A 341 -23.66 2.63 19.13
N ILE A 342 -22.94 1.89 19.97
CA ILE A 342 -23.31 0.62 20.61
C ILE A 342 -23.69 0.82 22.10
#